data_AF-A0AAN5CQT2-F1
#
_entry.id   AF-A0AAN5CQT2-F1
#
_cell.length_a   1.000
_cell.length_b   1.000
_cell.length_c   1.000
_cell.angle_alpha   90.00
_cell.angle_beta   90.00
_cell.angle_gamma   90.00
#
_symmetry.space_group_name_H-M   'P 1'
#
loop_
_entity.id
_entity.type
_entity.pdbx_description
1 polymer ?
#
loop_
_entity_poly.entity_id
_entity_poly.type
_entity_poly.pdbx_seq_one_letter_code
_entity_poly.pdbx_strand_id
1 'polypeptide(L)'
;HTPAHLLFHSLRVLSSEMKTMSYRTSESRPKSLSPQRTIRKETAEERKEKKKVEATLRRLVGSSEDTDQCELLHQIMSYIRELQNQLIEEEPSSVPSDIDMLFSSISTTETPVESDKENTTVPAKSI
;
A
#
# COMPACT_ATOMS: atom_id res chain seq x y z
N HIS A 1 41.84 -12.44 -57.89
CA HIS A 1 41.26 -13.74 -58.22
C HIS A 1 41.45 -14.66 -57.02
N THR A 2 40.39 -14.86 -56.22
CA THR A 2 40.40 -15.84 -55.11
C THR A 2 40.32 -17.25 -55.69
N PRO A 3 40.74 -18.26 -54.89
CA PRO A 3 39.81 -19.34 -54.67
C PRO A 3 39.69 -19.65 -53.18
N ALA A 4 38.62 -19.10 -52.60
CA ALA A 4 38.05 -19.44 -51.30
C ALA A 4 37.42 -20.85 -51.29
N HIS A 5 38.06 -21.83 -51.94
CA HIS A 5 37.54 -23.19 -52.08
C HIS A 5 38.13 -24.17 -51.05
N LEU A 6 39.18 -23.79 -50.33
CA LEU A 6 39.82 -24.68 -49.34
C LEU A 6 39.31 -24.50 -47.90
N LEU A 7 38.44 -23.52 -47.62
CA LEU A 7 37.88 -23.32 -46.27
C LEU A 7 36.48 -23.94 -46.08
N PHE A 8 35.77 -24.31 -47.16
CA PHE A 8 34.42 -24.87 -47.06
C PHE A 8 34.37 -26.39 -46.88
N HIS A 9 35.48 -27.10 -47.09
CA HIS A 9 35.54 -28.54 -46.85
C HIS A 9 35.79 -28.91 -45.38
N SER A 10 36.42 -28.02 -44.59
CA SER A 10 36.62 -28.24 -43.15
C SER A 10 35.39 -27.96 -42.28
N LEU A 11 34.34 -27.34 -42.81
CA LEU A 11 33.12 -27.04 -42.03
C LEU A 11 31.96 -28.02 -42.28
N ARG A 12 32.07 -28.97 -43.21
CA ARG A 12 31.03 -29.99 -43.43
C ARG A 12 31.27 -31.31 -42.69
N VAL A 13 32.44 -31.51 -42.09
CA VAL A 13 32.77 -32.77 -41.38
C VAL A 13 32.33 -32.74 -39.90
N LEU A 14 31.82 -31.61 -39.40
CA LEU A 14 31.28 -31.50 -38.03
C LEU A 14 29.74 -31.43 -37.95
N SER A 15 29.04 -31.80 -39.03
CA SER A 15 27.57 -31.88 -39.05
C SER A 15 27.09 -33.31 -39.33
N SER A 16 27.76 -34.29 -38.71
CA SER A 16 27.30 -35.67 -38.68
C SER A 16 27.18 -36.10 -37.22
N GLU A 17 25.94 -36.45 -36.85
CA GLU A 17 25.54 -37.16 -35.63
C GLU A 17 25.52 -36.37 -34.31
N MET A 18 24.43 -35.64 -34.10
CA MET A 18 23.78 -35.64 -32.79
C MET A 18 22.40 -36.27 -32.94
N LYS A 19 22.40 -37.61 -33.03
CA LYS A 19 21.22 -38.44 -32.80
C LYS A 19 20.77 -38.23 -31.35
N THR A 20 19.46 -38.09 -31.22
CA THR A 20 18.69 -38.11 -29.98
C THR A 20 19.19 -39.17 -29.01
N MET A 21 19.75 -38.74 -27.88
CA MET A 21 19.92 -39.59 -26.71
C MET A 21 19.20 -38.90 -25.55
N SER A 22 17.92 -39.24 -25.41
CA SER A 22 17.10 -38.93 -24.26
C SER A 22 17.61 -39.78 -23.10
N TYR A 23 18.61 -39.28 -22.38
CA TYR A 23 18.96 -39.85 -21.09
C TYR A 23 17.82 -39.52 -20.13
N ARG A 24 16.90 -40.47 -19.96
CA ARG A 24 16.12 -40.60 -18.74
C ARG A 24 17.09 -40.74 -17.56
N THR A 25 17.49 -39.62 -16.97
CA THR A 25 17.92 -39.61 -15.57
C THR A 25 16.67 -39.43 -14.72
N SER A 26 16.03 -40.56 -14.39
CA SER A 26 15.14 -40.62 -13.23
C SER A 26 16.01 -40.60 -11.97
N GLU A 27 16.66 -39.46 -11.70
CA GLU A 27 17.17 -39.17 -10.36
C GLU A 27 15.97 -38.72 -9.54
N SER A 28 15.65 -39.48 -8.50
CA SER A 28 14.63 -39.12 -7.53
C SER A 28 15.08 -37.86 -6.78
N ARG A 29 14.72 -36.70 -7.32
CA ARG A 29 14.89 -35.41 -6.64
C ARG A 29 14.30 -35.54 -5.23
N PRO A 30 15.08 -35.32 -4.15
CA PRO A 30 14.53 -35.35 -2.81
C PRO A 30 13.39 -34.33 -2.74
N LYS A 31 12.19 -34.79 -2.39
CA LYS A 31 11.03 -33.95 -2.14
C LYS A 31 11.36 -33.08 -0.94
N SER A 32 11.82 -31.86 -1.20
CA SER A 32 11.93 -30.81 -0.18
C SER A 32 10.57 -30.69 0.51
N LEU A 33 10.53 -30.96 1.82
CA LEU A 33 9.37 -30.74 2.68
C LEU A 33 9.23 -29.26 3.08
N SER A 34 10.07 -28.39 2.56
CA SER A 34 9.91 -26.95 2.73
C SER A 34 8.76 -26.50 1.83
N PRO A 35 7.76 -25.73 2.32
CA PRO A 35 6.75 -25.14 1.47
C PRO A 35 7.48 -24.29 0.43
N GLN A 36 7.63 -24.83 -0.76
CA GLN A 36 8.25 -24.12 -1.86
C GLN A 36 7.26 -23.02 -2.20
N ARG A 37 7.51 -21.82 -1.65
CA ARG A 37 6.82 -20.59 -2.04
C ARG A 37 7.14 -20.40 -3.52
N THR A 38 6.33 -21.00 -4.38
CA THR A 38 6.36 -20.70 -5.80
C THR A 38 6.00 -19.23 -5.90
N ILE A 39 6.94 -18.43 -6.40
CA ILE A 39 6.67 -17.03 -6.69
C ILE A 39 5.57 -17.04 -7.75
N ARG A 40 4.34 -16.78 -7.30
CA ARG A 40 3.19 -16.73 -8.19
C ARG A 40 3.42 -15.58 -9.15
N LYS A 41 3.29 -15.86 -10.45
CA LYS A 41 3.31 -14.80 -11.46
C LYS A 41 2.15 -13.86 -11.16
N GLU A 42 2.46 -12.57 -11.15
CA GLU A 42 1.46 -11.53 -11.01
C GLU A 42 0.40 -11.67 -12.11
N THR A 43 -0.86 -11.65 -11.68
CA THR A 43 -2.05 -11.72 -12.54
C THR A 43 -2.29 -10.41 -13.27
N ALA A 44 -3.12 -10.43 -14.32
CA ALA A 44 -3.49 -9.21 -15.03
C ALA A 44 -4.26 -8.23 -14.11
N GLU A 45 -5.10 -8.76 -13.22
CA GLU A 45 -5.90 -7.95 -12.29
C GLU A 45 -5.02 -7.27 -11.24
N GLU A 46 -4.01 -7.96 -10.70
CA GLU A 46 -3.03 -7.35 -9.78
C GLU A 46 -2.27 -6.19 -10.43
N ARG A 47 -1.87 -6.32 -11.71
CA ARG A 47 -1.22 -5.22 -12.44
C ARG A 47 -2.15 -4.03 -12.62
N LYS A 48 -3.42 -4.29 -12.94
CA LYS A 48 -4.42 -3.24 -13.12
C LYS A 48 -4.68 -2.50 -11.81
N GLU A 49 -4.80 -3.23 -10.70
CA GLU A 49 -4.99 -2.62 -9.39
C GLU A 49 -3.78 -1.79 -8.98
N LYS A 50 -2.55 -2.29 -9.19
CA LYS A 50 -1.34 -1.50 -8.94
C LYS A 50 -1.32 -0.19 -9.70
N LYS A 51 -1.67 -0.20 -10.99
CA LYS A 51 -1.77 1.02 -11.80
C LYS A 51 -2.81 1.99 -11.26
N LYS A 52 -3.97 1.48 -10.80
CA LYS A 52 -5.02 2.30 -10.20
C LYS A 52 -4.57 2.94 -8.88
N VAL A 53 -3.88 2.17 -8.04
CA VAL A 53 -3.29 2.66 -6.79
C VAL A 53 -2.28 3.75 -7.09
N GLU A 54 -1.35 3.51 -8.02
CA GLU A 54 -0.33 4.47 -8.42
C GLU A 54 -0.95 5.78 -8.95
N ALA A 55 -1.93 5.69 -9.86
CA ALA A 55 -2.64 6.84 -10.39
C ALA A 55 -3.37 7.64 -9.28
N THR A 56 -3.91 6.95 -8.28
CA THR A 56 -4.56 7.59 -7.15
C THR A 56 -3.54 8.32 -6.28
N LEU A 57 -2.40 7.70 -6.00
CA LEU A 57 -1.31 8.32 -5.25
C LEU A 57 -0.79 9.58 -5.95
N ARG A 58 -0.53 9.50 -7.27
CA ARG A 58 -0.10 10.65 -8.08
C ARG A 58 -1.08 11.82 -7.96
N ARG A 59 -2.37 11.55 -8.13
CA ARG A 59 -3.43 12.57 -7.98
C ARG A 59 -3.47 13.18 -6.58
N LEU A 60 -3.30 12.39 -5.52
CA LEU A 60 -3.34 12.88 -4.14
C LEU A 60 -2.17 13.82 -3.82
N VAL A 61 -0.99 13.57 -4.37
CA VAL A 61 0.21 14.39 -4.12
C VAL A 61 0.49 15.41 -5.22
N GLY A 62 -0.37 15.49 -6.24
CA GLY A 62 -0.18 16.40 -7.38
C GLY A 62 1.01 16.06 -8.28
N SER A 63 1.42 14.78 -8.35
CA SER A 63 2.56 14.34 -9.16
C SER A 63 2.23 14.21 -10.65
N SER A 64 3.21 14.44 -11.52
CA SER A 64 3.09 14.20 -12.97
C SER A 64 2.96 12.71 -13.29
N GLU A 65 2.38 12.35 -14.43
CA GLU A 65 2.36 10.97 -14.91
C GLU A 65 3.77 10.45 -15.26
N ASP A 66 4.68 11.35 -15.63
CA ASP A 66 6.05 11.01 -16.04
C ASP A 66 7.02 10.80 -14.87
N THR A 67 6.60 11.09 -13.63
CA THR A 67 7.46 10.99 -12.45
C THR A 67 7.79 9.52 -12.14
N ASP A 68 9.05 9.20 -11.92
CA ASP A 68 9.47 7.83 -11.59
C ASP A 68 8.97 7.38 -10.21
N GLN A 69 8.82 6.07 -10.00
CA GLN A 69 8.24 5.52 -8.76
C GLN A 69 8.99 5.94 -7.49
N CYS A 70 10.32 6.00 -7.53
CA CYS A 70 11.12 6.44 -6.38
C CYS A 70 10.83 7.91 -6.04
N GLU A 71 10.73 8.77 -7.04
CA GLU A 71 10.45 10.19 -6.84
C GLU A 71 9.01 10.39 -6.35
N LEU A 72 8.05 9.64 -6.90
CA LEU A 72 6.67 9.62 -6.41
C LEU A 72 6.62 9.26 -4.92
N LEU A 73 7.37 8.25 -4.47
CA LEU A 73 7.44 7.89 -3.05
C LEU A 73 8.03 9.02 -2.19
N HIS A 74 9.06 9.72 -2.67
CA HIS A 74 9.64 10.87 -1.97
C HIS A 74 8.64 12.03 -1.85
N GLN A 75 7.87 12.30 -2.90
CA GLN A 75 6.81 13.30 -2.89
C GLN A 75 5.70 12.91 -1.90
N ILE A 76 5.28 11.64 -1.89
CA ILE A 76 4.31 11.11 -0.90
C ILE A 76 4.81 11.30 0.54
N MET A 77 6.06 10.92 0.83
CA MET A 77 6.64 11.09 2.17
C MET A 77 6.72 12.55 2.60
N SER A 78 6.96 13.46 1.65
CA SER A 78 7.04 14.90 1.93
C SER A 78 5.65 15.47 2.20
N TYR A 79 4.66 15.10 1.39
CA TYR A 79 3.27 15.52 1.56
C TYR A 79 2.67 15.03 2.89
N ILE A 80 2.95 13.78 3.29
CA ILE A 80 2.50 13.27 4.60
C ILE A 80 3.09 14.10 5.75
N ARG A 81 4.37 14.47 5.68
CA ARG A 81 5.01 15.29 6.72
C ARG A 81 4.42 16.69 6.77
N GLU A 82 4.15 17.29 5.62
CA GLU A 82 3.48 18.58 5.53
C GLU A 82 2.09 18.56 6.18
N LEU A 83 1.28 17.54 5.87
CA LEU A 83 -0.04 17.37 6.50
C LEU A 83 0.06 17.14 8.01
N GLN A 84 1.05 16.37 8.47
CA GLN A 84 1.31 16.18 9.89
C GLN A 84 1.67 17.50 10.58
N ASN A 85 2.48 18.35 9.95
CA ASN A 85 2.82 19.66 10.49
C ASN A 85 1.59 20.58 10.54
N GLN A 86 0.76 20.60 9.50
CA GLN A 86 -0.50 21.38 9.50
C GLN A 86 -1.43 20.97 10.65
N LEU A 87 -1.54 19.68 10.93
CA LEU A 87 -2.34 19.18 12.06
C LEU A 87 -1.76 19.54 13.44
N ILE A 88 -0.44 19.67 13.55
CA ILE A 88 0.25 20.07 14.79
C ILE A 88 0.17 21.58 14.99
N GLU A 89 0.27 22.36 13.92
CA GLU A 89 0.15 23.82 13.95
C GLU A 89 -1.30 24.29 14.18
N GLU A 90 -2.30 23.44 13.91
CA GLU A 90 -3.71 23.66 14.27
C GLU A 90 -4.09 23.18 15.70
N GLU A 91 -3.13 22.79 16.55
CA GLU A 91 -3.40 22.74 17.99
C GLU A 91 -3.72 24.17 18.47
N PRO A 92 -4.89 24.40 19.08
CA PRO A 92 -5.43 25.74 19.24
C PRO A 92 -4.54 26.55 20.17
N SER A 93 -3.85 27.56 19.61
CA SER A 93 -3.55 28.76 20.38
C SER A 93 -4.85 29.18 21.06
N SER A 94 -4.84 29.17 22.40
CA SER A 94 -5.90 29.55 23.33
C SER A 94 -7.13 30.15 22.67
N VAL A 95 -8.30 29.54 22.94
CA VAL A 95 -9.60 30.22 22.85
C VAL A 95 -9.38 31.70 23.22
N PRO A 96 -9.71 32.67 22.34
CA PRO A 96 -9.54 34.07 22.65
C PRO A 96 -10.13 34.34 24.04
N SER A 97 -9.35 34.94 24.95
CA SER A 97 -9.76 35.19 26.34
C SER A 97 -11.13 35.87 26.44
N ASP A 98 -11.53 36.58 25.39
CA ASP A 98 -12.83 37.24 25.24
C ASP A 98 -14.02 36.25 25.24
N ILE A 99 -13.82 35.02 24.75
CA ILE A 99 -14.83 33.96 24.72
C ILE A 99 -14.98 33.29 26.09
N ASP A 100 -13.87 33.07 26.81
CA ASP A 100 -13.91 32.53 28.18
C ASP A 100 -14.63 33.48 29.15
N MET A 101 -14.50 34.80 28.94
CA MET A 101 -15.22 35.80 29.72
C MET A 101 -16.73 35.79 29.44
N LEU A 102 -17.13 35.46 28.22
CA LEU A 102 -18.54 35.30 27.83
C LEU A 102 -19.17 34.09 28.54
N PHE A 103 -18.48 32.94 28.58
CA PHE A 103 -18.95 31.73 29.26
C PHE A 103 -18.94 31.83 30.79
N SER A 104 -18.02 32.61 31.35
CA SER A 104 -17.98 32.89 32.78
C SER A 104 -19.14 33.81 33.24
N SER A 105 -19.59 34.71 32.36
CA SER A 105 -20.68 35.65 32.64
C SER A 105 -22.08 35.00 32.65
N ILE A 106 -22.23 33.83 32.05
CA ILE A 106 -23.50 33.08 32.02
C ILE A 106 -23.69 32.19 33.25
N SER A 107 -22.65 32.02 34.08
CA SER A 107 -22.65 31.01 35.15
C SER A 107 -23.01 31.56 36.53
N THR A 108 -23.66 32.73 36.62
CA THR A 108 -24.11 33.33 37.88
C THR A 108 -25.60 33.65 37.85
N THR A 109 -26.43 32.63 38.13
CA THR A 109 -27.71 32.81 38.82
C THR A 109 -27.85 31.73 39.88
N GLU A 110 -27.87 32.17 41.13
CA GLU A 110 -27.99 31.41 42.39
C GLU A 110 -29.39 30.72 42.51
N THR A 111 -29.45 29.40 42.81
CA THR A 111 -29.94 28.66 44.04
C THR A 111 -31.43 28.84 44.47
N PRO A 112 -32.01 28.11 45.47
CA PRO A 112 -32.06 26.67 45.82
C PRO A 112 -33.50 26.16 46.23
N VAL A 113 -33.85 24.85 46.14
CA VAL A 113 -34.86 24.21 47.06
C VAL A 113 -34.65 22.68 47.19
N GLU A 114 -34.65 22.20 48.44
CA GLU A 114 -34.63 20.83 48.99
C GLU A 114 -35.82 19.90 48.63
N SER A 115 -35.55 18.57 48.74
CA SER A 115 -36.36 17.43 49.28
C SER A 115 -37.85 17.26 48.87
N ASP A 116 -38.45 16.09 48.64
CA ASP A 116 -38.29 14.75 49.24
C ASP A 116 -39.24 13.76 48.50
N LYS A 117 -38.85 12.48 48.33
CA LYS A 117 -39.68 11.23 48.14
C LYS A 117 -40.62 11.18 46.89
N GLU A 118 -40.95 10.07 46.23
CA GLU A 118 -41.27 8.71 46.65
C GLU A 118 -41.32 7.78 45.40
N ASN A 119 -40.86 6.54 45.60
CA ASN A 119 -41.09 5.28 44.88
C ASN A 119 -42.25 5.19 43.84
N THR A 120 -42.05 4.47 42.71
CA THR A 120 -42.90 3.33 42.24
C THR A 120 -42.35 2.69 40.94
N THR A 121 -41.83 1.46 41.09
CA THR A 121 -42.09 0.21 40.32
C THR A 121 -42.34 0.20 38.79
N VAL A 122 -41.48 -0.57 38.11
CA VAL A 122 -41.51 -1.13 36.71
C VAL A 122 -42.75 -2.02 36.43
N PRO A 123 -43.14 -2.41 35.17
CA PRO A 123 -42.31 -3.24 34.28
C PRO A 123 -42.42 -3.00 32.76
N ALA A 124 -41.42 -3.56 32.08
CA ALA A 124 -41.29 -3.76 30.65
C ALA A 124 -42.47 -4.53 30.02
N LYS A 125 -42.68 -4.33 28.71
CA LYS A 125 -43.55 -5.19 27.89
C LYS A 125 -42.84 -5.54 26.57
N SER A 126 -42.47 -6.82 26.44
CA SER A 126 -42.27 -7.50 25.16
C SER A 126 -43.60 -7.68 24.45
N ILE A 127 -43.62 -7.44 23.13
CA ILE A 127 -44.22 -8.32 22.10
C ILE A 127 -43.31 -8.21 20.87
#